data_AF-A0A655AW15-F1
#
_entry.id   AF-A0A655AW15-F1
#
_cell.length_a   1.000
_cell.length_b   1.000
_cell.length_c   1.000
_cell.angle_alpha   90.00
_cell.angle_beta   90.00
_cell.angle_gamma   90.00
#
_symmetry.space_group_name_H-M   'P 1'
#
loop_
_entity.id
_entity.type
_entity.pdbx_description
1 polymer ?
#
loop_
_entity_poly.entity_id
_entity_poly.type
_entity_poly.pdbx_seq_one_letter_code
_entity_poly.pdbx_strand_id
1 'polypeptide(L)'
;MRVADVAETLIEVALRFVKIRETAWRVTELADIGELQSGVELGPSVRPVTKTPVGWIPQDDSRVTLGAAVPLGVLPARVAECLAAIEAPLVITPWRSVLICDLDDATADAALRVLAPLGLVFDENSPWLNISACTGSPGCAHSAADVRADAARSLNVESAGHRHFVGCERACGSPPAGEVLVATGGGYRRLRP
;
A
#
# COMPACT_ATOMS: atom_id res chain seq x y z
N MET A 1 -4.87 -28.79 5.04
CA MET A 1 -3.74 -27.83 4.98
C MET A 1 -3.56 -27.23 6.36
N ARG A 2 -2.44 -27.50 7.02
CA ARG A 2 -1.98 -26.80 8.23
C ARG A 2 -1.30 -25.48 7.81
N VAL A 3 -1.08 -24.57 8.75
CA VAL A 3 -0.46 -23.26 8.46
C VAL A 3 1.00 -23.41 7.96
N ALA A 4 1.73 -24.43 8.42
CA ALA A 4 3.06 -24.75 7.91
C ALA A 4 3.04 -25.06 6.41
N ASP A 5 2.15 -25.97 5.98
CA ASP A 5 1.95 -26.34 4.58
C ASP A 5 1.78 -25.09 3.67
N VAL A 6 1.07 -24.05 4.13
CA VAL A 6 0.85 -22.79 3.39
C VAL A 6 2.14 -22.00 3.21
N ALA A 7 2.93 -21.84 4.28
CA ALA A 7 4.16 -21.06 4.25
C ALA A 7 5.21 -21.74 3.33
N GLU A 8 5.32 -23.06 3.39
CA GLU A 8 6.17 -23.86 2.52
C GLU A 8 5.75 -23.72 1.04
N THR A 9 4.46 -23.90 0.72
CA THR A 9 3.95 -23.72 -0.66
C THR A 9 4.20 -22.31 -1.19
N LEU A 10 4.00 -21.26 -0.39
CA LEU A 10 4.26 -19.87 -0.82
C LEU A 10 5.76 -19.61 -1.09
N ILE A 11 6.65 -20.24 -0.32
CA ILE A 11 8.10 -20.17 -0.55
C ILE A 11 8.47 -20.92 -1.83
N GLU A 12 7.90 -22.10 -2.08
CA GLU A 12 8.14 -22.86 -3.32
C GLU A 12 7.69 -22.09 -4.57
N VAL A 13 6.48 -21.51 -4.55
CA VAL A 13 5.94 -20.65 -5.62
C VAL A 13 6.85 -19.44 -5.86
N ALA A 14 7.31 -18.77 -4.80
CA ALA A 14 8.22 -17.63 -4.92
C ALA A 14 9.60 -18.03 -5.50
N LEU A 15 10.16 -19.15 -5.06
CA LEU A 15 11.42 -19.69 -5.58
C LEU A 15 11.28 -20.19 -7.03
N ARG A 16 10.11 -20.70 -7.43
CA ARG A 16 9.80 -21.05 -8.82
C ARG A 16 9.71 -19.80 -9.69
N PHE A 17 9.05 -18.73 -9.24
CA PHE A 17 9.05 -17.43 -9.95
C PHE A 17 10.47 -16.89 -10.15
N VAL A 18 11.30 -16.88 -9.10
CA VAL A 18 12.70 -16.43 -9.20
C VAL A 18 13.51 -17.21 -10.24
N LYS A 19 13.18 -18.50 -10.49
CA LYS A 19 13.82 -19.33 -11.50
C LYS A 19 13.35 -19.08 -12.94
N ILE A 20 12.05 -18.78 -13.16
CA ILE A 20 11.47 -18.68 -14.52
C ILE A 20 11.21 -17.26 -15.03
N ARG A 21 11.27 -16.25 -14.15
CA ARG A 21 10.84 -14.88 -14.46
C ARG A 21 11.51 -14.20 -15.65
N GLU A 22 12.68 -14.65 -16.09
CA GLU A 22 13.53 -13.92 -17.05
C GLU A 22 13.67 -12.42 -16.68
N THR A 23 13.04 -11.52 -17.44
CA THR A 23 13.01 -10.06 -17.20
C THR A 23 11.78 -9.60 -16.41
N ALA A 24 10.76 -10.44 -16.23
CA ALA A 24 9.51 -10.12 -15.54
C ALA A 24 9.76 -9.64 -14.10
N TRP A 25 9.06 -8.58 -13.72
CA TRP A 25 9.03 -8.00 -12.39
C TRP A 25 7.83 -8.49 -11.56
N ARG A 26 6.73 -8.89 -12.23
CA ARG A 26 5.52 -9.46 -11.59
C ARG A 26 5.26 -10.89 -12.05
N VAL A 27 4.53 -11.64 -11.23
CA VAL A 27 3.91 -12.93 -11.61
C VAL A 27 3.00 -12.76 -12.84
N THR A 28 2.27 -11.65 -12.93
CA THR A 28 1.34 -11.34 -14.04
C THR A 28 2.03 -10.94 -15.34
N GLU A 29 3.36 -10.92 -15.38
CA GLU A 29 4.16 -10.63 -16.59
C GLU A 29 4.78 -11.91 -17.20
N LEU A 30 4.53 -13.09 -16.60
CA LEU A 30 4.88 -14.38 -17.18
C LEU A 30 3.99 -14.69 -18.40
N ALA A 31 4.54 -15.39 -19.38
CA ALA A 31 3.78 -15.92 -20.52
C ALA A 31 2.76 -17.00 -20.11
N ASP A 32 3.11 -17.81 -19.10
CA ASP A 32 2.17 -18.71 -18.40
C ASP A 32 2.39 -18.60 -16.88
N ILE A 33 1.31 -18.34 -16.14
CA ILE A 33 1.30 -18.30 -14.68
C ILE A 33 1.19 -19.72 -14.09
N GLY A 34 0.66 -20.68 -14.86
CA GLY A 34 0.57 -22.10 -14.49
C GLY A 34 1.93 -22.75 -14.23
N GLU A 35 3.01 -22.24 -14.84
CA GLU A 35 4.38 -22.67 -14.55
C GLU A 35 4.79 -22.47 -13.07
N LEU A 36 4.11 -21.60 -12.32
CA LEU A 36 4.30 -21.43 -10.87
C LEU A 36 3.52 -22.43 -10.01
N GLN A 37 2.54 -23.13 -10.58
CA GLN A 37 1.42 -23.75 -9.87
C GLN A 37 1.34 -25.26 -10.09
N SER A 38 2.44 -25.92 -10.47
CA SER A 38 2.49 -27.36 -10.74
C SER A 38 2.10 -28.19 -9.51
N GLY A 39 0.85 -28.65 -9.47
CA GLY A 39 0.27 -29.40 -8.34
C GLY A 39 -0.60 -28.58 -7.38
N VAL A 40 -0.86 -27.29 -7.66
CA VAL A 40 -1.70 -26.42 -6.83
C VAL A 40 -3.03 -26.14 -7.53
N GLU A 41 -4.15 -26.60 -6.94
CA GLU A 41 -5.49 -26.21 -7.37
C GLU A 41 -5.85 -24.84 -6.76
N LEU A 42 -6.18 -23.87 -7.61
CA LEU A 42 -6.53 -22.52 -7.15
C LEU A 42 -7.96 -22.47 -6.60
N GLY A 43 -8.09 -21.96 -5.38
CA GLY A 43 -9.38 -21.55 -4.82
C GLY A 43 -10.01 -20.36 -5.54
N PRO A 44 -11.28 -20.02 -5.22
CA PRO A 44 -11.98 -18.91 -5.85
C PRO A 44 -11.26 -17.57 -5.64
N SER A 45 -11.17 -16.77 -6.71
CA SER A 45 -10.50 -15.47 -6.67
C SER A 45 -11.27 -14.48 -5.77
N VAL A 46 -10.67 -14.12 -4.64
CA VAL A 46 -11.15 -13.06 -3.75
C VAL A 46 -10.74 -11.72 -4.34
N ARG A 47 -11.71 -10.83 -4.61
CA ARG A 47 -11.40 -9.46 -5.03
C ARG A 47 -10.66 -8.74 -3.88
N PRO A 48 -9.46 -8.18 -4.10
CA PRO A 48 -8.76 -7.44 -3.06
C PRO A 48 -9.57 -6.19 -2.70
N VAL A 49 -9.71 -5.91 -1.41
CA VAL A 49 -10.15 -4.59 -0.94
C VAL A 49 -9.14 -3.55 -1.43
N THR A 50 -9.63 -2.42 -1.94
CA THR A 50 -8.79 -1.33 -2.48
C THR A 50 -8.96 -0.01 -1.75
N LYS A 51 -10.05 0.18 -1.00
CA LYS A 51 -10.23 1.33 -0.11
C LYS A 51 -9.34 1.17 1.12
N THR A 52 -8.49 2.14 1.39
CA THR A 52 -7.72 2.20 2.63
C THR A 52 -8.67 2.33 3.83
N PRO A 53 -8.59 1.46 4.85
CA PRO A 53 -9.34 1.65 6.09
C PRO A 53 -8.79 2.87 6.84
N VAL A 54 -9.63 3.89 7.02
CA VAL A 54 -9.34 5.12 7.75
C VAL A 54 -10.55 5.57 8.57
N GLY A 55 -10.32 6.42 9.57
CA GLY A 55 -11.35 6.96 10.44
C GLY A 55 -11.68 6.03 11.60
N TRP A 56 -12.88 6.20 12.16
CA TRP A 56 -13.36 5.51 13.35
C TRP A 56 -14.05 4.20 12.97
N ILE A 57 -13.46 3.06 13.33
CA ILE A 57 -13.98 1.73 13.00
C ILE A 57 -14.42 1.04 14.30
N PRO A 58 -15.73 0.90 14.58
CA PRO A 58 -16.19 0.24 15.80
C PRO A 58 -15.93 -1.28 15.77
N GLN A 59 -15.70 -1.85 16.95
CA GLN A 59 -15.56 -3.30 17.18
C GLN A 59 -16.80 -3.83 17.93
N ASP A 60 -17.07 -5.13 17.81
CA ASP A 60 -18.29 -5.79 18.34
C ASP A 60 -18.42 -5.80 19.88
N ASP A 61 -17.38 -5.36 20.59
CA ASP A 61 -17.26 -5.29 22.05
C ASP A 61 -16.91 -3.86 22.53
N SER A 62 -17.54 -2.85 21.92
CA SER A 62 -17.51 -1.42 22.29
C SER A 62 -16.13 -0.75 22.29
N ARG A 63 -15.10 -1.39 21.75
CA ARG A 63 -13.79 -0.78 21.46
C ARG A 63 -13.73 -0.23 20.02
N VAL A 64 -12.68 0.52 19.75
CA VAL A 64 -12.48 1.25 18.49
C VAL A 64 -11.14 0.86 17.89
N THR A 65 -11.16 0.56 16.58
CA THR A 65 -9.97 0.61 15.75
C THR A 65 -9.92 1.95 15.04
N LEU A 66 -8.87 2.74 15.30
CA LEU A 66 -8.64 4.01 14.63
C LEU A 66 -7.74 3.78 13.41
N GLY A 67 -8.30 3.93 12.20
CA GLY A 67 -7.59 3.78 10.94
C GLY A 67 -6.93 5.08 10.49
N ALA A 68 -5.63 5.04 10.20
CA ALA A 68 -4.84 6.21 9.86
C ALA A 68 -4.03 5.99 8.58
N ALA A 69 -4.39 6.66 7.48
CA ALA A 69 -3.58 6.63 6.26
C ALA A 69 -2.27 7.40 6.46
N VAL A 70 -1.20 6.83 5.91
CA VAL A 70 0.17 7.34 5.94
C VAL A 70 0.51 7.85 4.53
N PRO A 71 0.56 9.17 4.30
CA PRO A 71 0.88 9.74 2.99
C PRO A 71 2.09 9.08 2.31
N LEU A 72 1.86 8.57 1.09
CA LEU A 72 2.87 7.90 0.24
C LEU A 72 3.60 6.70 0.89
N GLY A 73 3.05 6.16 2.00
CA GLY A 73 3.69 5.10 2.78
C GLY A 73 5.00 5.53 3.45
N VAL A 74 5.15 6.82 3.78
CA VAL A 74 6.33 7.35 4.49
C VAL A 74 5.90 7.76 5.90
N LEU A 75 6.20 6.90 6.89
CA LEU A 75 5.97 7.20 8.29
C LEU A 75 7.21 7.90 8.88
N PRO A 76 7.14 9.15 9.35
CA PRO A 76 8.28 9.79 10.01
C PRO A 76 8.59 9.11 11.35
N ALA A 77 9.86 9.01 11.72
CA ALA A 77 10.29 8.32 12.95
C ALA A 77 9.56 8.85 14.21
N ARG A 78 9.38 10.17 14.32
CA ARG A 78 8.63 10.79 15.42
C ARG A 78 7.16 10.37 15.49
N VAL A 79 6.53 10.04 14.36
CA VAL A 79 5.15 9.53 14.33
C VAL A 79 5.12 8.05 14.73
N ALA A 80 6.14 7.27 14.36
CA ALA A 80 6.31 5.91 14.86
C ALA A 80 6.54 5.86 16.38
N GLU A 81 7.32 6.80 16.95
CA GLU A 81 7.45 7.00 18.40
C GLU A 81 6.09 7.29 19.06
N CYS A 82 5.32 8.24 18.49
CA CYS A 82 4.00 8.59 19.01
C CYS A 82 2.99 7.43 18.91
N LEU A 83 3.04 6.61 17.85
CA LEU A 83 2.20 5.42 17.70
C LEU A 83 2.58 4.32 18.71
N ALA A 84 3.88 4.09 18.94
CA ALA A 84 4.35 3.11 19.92
C ALA A 84 3.96 3.51 21.35
N ALA A 85 3.97 4.80 21.67
CA ALA A 85 3.60 5.35 22.99
C ALA A 85 2.10 5.29 23.31
N ILE A 86 1.26 4.73 22.42
CA ILE A 86 -0.16 4.41 22.70
C ILE A 86 -0.28 3.04 23.40
N GLU A 87 0.75 2.19 23.29
CA GLU A 87 0.81 0.82 23.85
C GLU A 87 -0.32 -0.13 23.39
N ALA A 88 -1.10 0.27 22.38
CA ALA A 88 -2.15 -0.50 21.74
C ALA A 88 -1.65 -1.38 20.57
N PRO A 89 -2.38 -2.45 20.17
CA PRO A 89 -2.01 -3.27 19.03
C PRO A 89 -2.05 -2.47 17.71
N LEU A 90 -0.98 -2.58 16.91
CA LEU A 90 -0.83 -1.88 15.63
C LEU A 90 -0.83 -2.85 14.44
N VAL A 91 -1.58 -2.53 13.37
CA VAL A 91 -1.54 -3.28 12.10
C VAL A 91 -1.14 -2.36 10.95
N ILE A 92 0.01 -2.63 10.33
CA ILE A 92 0.43 -1.95 9.10
C ILE A 92 -0.25 -2.62 7.90
N THR A 93 -0.95 -1.82 7.08
CA THR A 93 -1.78 -2.36 5.99
C THR A 93 -1.08 -2.26 4.61
N PRO A 94 -1.43 -3.13 3.65
CA PRO A 94 -0.97 -3.03 2.25
C PRO A 94 -1.36 -1.71 1.55
N TRP A 95 -2.34 -0.98 2.08
CA TRP A 95 -2.90 0.24 1.49
C TRP A 95 -2.23 1.53 1.97
N ARG A 96 -1.11 1.41 2.68
CA ARG A 96 -0.37 2.52 3.32
C ARG A 96 -1.18 3.18 4.43
N SER A 97 -1.80 2.38 5.30
CA SER A 97 -2.32 2.85 6.60
C SER A 97 -1.72 2.07 7.76
N VAL A 98 -1.82 2.65 8.95
CA VAL A 98 -1.73 1.94 10.22
C VAL A 98 -3.13 1.89 10.82
N LEU A 99 -3.51 0.75 11.39
CA LEU A 99 -4.64 0.61 12.30
C LEU A 99 -4.11 0.62 13.73
N ILE A 100 -4.77 1.37 14.60
CA ILE A 100 -4.54 1.38 16.05
C ILE A 100 -5.78 0.71 16.66
N CYS A 101 -5.65 -0.55 17.08
CA CYS A 101 -6.77 -1.40 17.47
C CYS A 101 -7.09 -1.27 18.96
N ASP A 102 -8.27 -1.75 19.36
CA ASP A 102 -8.63 -2.02 20.75
C ASP A 102 -8.57 -0.80 21.69
N LEU A 103 -8.82 0.40 21.15
CA LEU A 103 -8.91 1.65 21.91
C LEU A 103 -10.29 1.80 22.57
N ASP A 104 -10.37 2.56 23.66
CA ASP A 104 -11.61 3.20 24.07
C ASP A 104 -11.80 4.56 23.36
N ASP A 105 -13.03 5.09 23.38
CA ASP A 105 -13.39 6.35 22.71
C ASP A 105 -12.50 7.54 23.14
N ALA A 106 -12.12 7.60 24.42
CA ALA A 106 -11.30 8.70 24.95
C ALA A 106 -9.86 8.63 24.42
N THR A 107 -9.29 7.43 24.35
CA THR A 107 -7.96 7.17 23.80
C THR A 107 -7.95 7.35 22.29
N ALA A 108 -9.01 6.97 21.57
CA ALA A 108 -9.16 7.20 20.14
C ALA A 108 -9.25 8.70 19.79
N ASP A 109 -10.04 9.49 20.52
CA ASP A 109 -10.10 10.95 20.33
C ASP A 109 -8.75 11.63 20.67
N ALA A 110 -8.09 11.22 21.75
CA ALA A 110 -6.76 11.72 22.12
C ALA A 110 -5.70 11.39 21.05
N ALA A 111 -5.68 10.14 20.56
CA ALA A 111 -4.77 9.71 19.49
C ALA A 111 -5.00 10.50 18.19
N LEU A 112 -6.25 10.72 17.79
CA LEU A 112 -6.60 11.53 16.62
C LEU A 112 -6.07 12.97 16.75
N ARG A 113 -6.29 13.61 17.91
CA ARG A 113 -5.80 14.98 18.18
C ARG A 113 -4.28 15.12 18.15
N VAL A 114 -3.53 14.08 18.51
CA VAL A 114 -2.06 14.07 18.45
C VAL A 114 -1.54 13.74 17.05
N LEU A 115 -2.13 12.74 16.39
CA LEU A 115 -1.58 12.16 15.16
C LEU A 115 -1.99 12.91 13.89
N ALA A 116 -3.17 13.53 13.84
CA ALA A 116 -3.62 14.29 12.67
C ALA A 116 -2.74 15.53 12.39
N PRO A 117 -2.36 16.36 13.39
CA PRO A 117 -1.38 17.44 13.20
C PRO A 117 0.01 16.97 12.78
N LEU A 118 0.36 15.70 13.05
CA LEU A 118 1.62 15.09 12.62
C LEU A 118 1.56 14.48 11.20
N GLY A 119 0.45 14.66 10.49
CA GLY A 119 0.30 14.29 9.07
C GLY A 119 -0.31 12.92 8.80
N LEU A 120 -0.85 12.23 9.81
CA LEU A 120 -1.69 11.04 9.58
C LEU A 120 -3.12 11.45 9.18
N VAL A 121 -3.72 10.69 8.27
CA VAL A 121 -4.98 11.04 7.60
C VAL A 121 -6.10 10.10 8.05
N PHE A 122 -7.12 10.68 8.70
CA PHE A 122 -8.28 9.96 9.25
C PHE A 122 -9.59 10.21 8.48
N ASP A 123 -9.61 11.19 7.56
CA ASP A 123 -10.76 11.50 6.71
C ASP A 123 -10.81 10.57 5.48
N GLU A 124 -11.94 9.89 5.29
CA GLU A 124 -12.19 8.99 4.15
C GLU A 124 -12.36 9.71 2.79
N ASN A 125 -12.51 11.03 2.81
CA ASN A 125 -12.65 11.87 1.61
C ASN A 125 -11.30 12.47 1.16
N SER A 126 -10.22 12.24 1.91
CA SER A 126 -8.94 12.90 1.68
C SER A 126 -8.31 12.50 0.33
N PRO A 127 -7.78 13.45 -0.46
CA PRO A 127 -7.13 13.15 -1.74
C PRO A 127 -5.91 12.23 -1.60
N TRP A 128 -5.31 12.14 -0.40
CA TRP A 128 -4.23 11.19 -0.08
C TRP A 128 -4.61 9.71 -0.25
N LEU A 129 -5.91 9.36 -0.22
CA LEU A 129 -6.35 7.97 -0.46
C LEU A 129 -6.39 7.63 -1.96
N ASN A 130 -6.56 8.65 -2.80
CA ASN A 130 -6.60 8.54 -4.26
C ASN A 130 -5.23 8.76 -4.93
N ILE A 131 -4.17 8.98 -4.17
CA ILE A 131 -2.81 9.14 -4.69
C ILE A 131 -1.83 8.23 -3.96
N SER A 132 -0.91 7.62 -4.71
CA SER A 132 0.24 6.92 -4.16
C SER A 132 1.45 7.01 -5.09
N ALA A 133 2.61 6.57 -4.61
CA ALA A 133 3.83 6.51 -5.40
C ALA A 133 4.72 5.34 -4.96
N CYS A 134 5.66 4.95 -5.82
CA CYS A 134 6.77 4.10 -5.40
C CYS A 134 7.83 4.92 -4.61
N THR A 135 8.94 4.30 -4.22
CA THR A 135 9.99 4.96 -3.42
C THR A 135 10.55 6.24 -4.05
N GLY A 136 10.65 6.28 -5.38
CA GLY A 136 11.15 7.44 -6.14
C GLY A 136 12.65 7.73 -5.98
N SER A 137 13.12 8.76 -6.67
CA SER A 137 14.39 9.41 -6.36
C SER A 137 14.21 10.27 -5.09
N PRO A 138 15.19 10.38 -4.18
CA PRO A 138 16.52 9.77 -4.22
C PRO A 138 16.58 8.32 -3.71
N GLY A 139 15.50 7.78 -3.12
CA GLY A 139 15.49 6.47 -2.47
C GLY A 139 15.56 5.23 -3.39
N CYS A 140 15.61 5.42 -4.71
CA CYS A 140 15.73 4.35 -5.70
C CYS A 140 16.54 4.84 -6.90
N ALA A 141 17.75 4.28 -7.08
CA ALA A 141 18.69 4.65 -8.15
C ALA A 141 18.19 4.35 -9.58
N HIS A 142 17.08 3.62 -9.74
CA HIS A 142 16.42 3.39 -11.03
C HIS A 142 15.33 4.43 -11.36
N SER A 143 15.05 5.39 -10.47
CA SER A 143 13.95 6.34 -10.64
C SER A 143 14.35 7.55 -11.50
N ALA A 144 13.59 7.81 -12.56
CA ALA A 144 13.77 8.98 -13.43
C ALA A 144 13.37 10.32 -12.76
N ALA A 145 12.56 10.28 -11.69
CA ALA A 145 12.05 11.46 -11.00
C ALA A 145 11.88 11.24 -9.47
N ASP A 146 11.67 12.32 -8.71
CA ASP A 146 11.08 12.25 -7.37
C ASP A 146 9.56 12.14 -7.50
N VAL A 147 9.11 10.90 -7.72
CA VAL A 147 7.69 10.58 -7.91
C VAL A 147 6.85 10.79 -6.64
N ARG A 148 7.48 10.96 -5.47
CA ARG A 148 6.78 11.25 -4.22
C ARG A 148 6.46 12.74 -4.12
N ALA A 149 7.41 13.61 -4.45
CA ALA A 149 7.15 15.04 -4.56
C ALA A 149 6.14 15.36 -5.69
N ASP A 150 6.19 14.66 -6.82
CA ASP A 150 5.20 14.83 -7.91
C ASP A 150 3.80 14.32 -7.54
N ALA A 151 3.70 13.19 -6.83
CA ALA A 151 2.44 12.71 -6.29
C ALA A 151 1.83 13.71 -5.29
N ALA A 152 2.65 14.26 -4.37
CA ALA A 152 2.20 15.28 -3.42
C ALA A 152 1.75 16.58 -4.12
N ARG A 153 2.46 17.03 -5.17
CA ARG A 153 2.04 18.16 -6.03
C ARG A 153 0.70 17.91 -6.74
N SER A 154 0.30 16.66 -6.91
CA SER A 154 -0.86 16.26 -7.72
C SER A 154 -2.18 16.13 -6.95
N LEU A 155 -2.20 16.34 -5.63
CA LEU A 155 -3.36 16.16 -4.74
C LEU A 155 -4.61 16.95 -5.14
N ASN A 156 -4.42 18.18 -5.61
CA ASN A 156 -5.50 19.09 -5.97
C ASN A 156 -5.88 19.01 -7.46
N VAL A 157 -5.36 18.02 -8.19
CA VAL A 157 -5.72 17.76 -9.58
C VAL A 157 -6.79 16.67 -9.58
N GLU A 158 -7.96 16.95 -10.15
CA GLU A 158 -9.04 15.96 -10.27
C GLU A 158 -8.60 14.75 -11.11
N SER A 159 -8.99 13.55 -10.71
CA SER A 159 -8.82 12.32 -11.49
C SER A 159 -10.01 11.38 -11.28
N ALA A 160 -10.43 10.70 -12.34
CA ALA A 160 -11.57 9.76 -12.33
C ALA A 160 -11.31 8.44 -11.57
N GLY A 161 -10.34 8.43 -10.64
CA GLY A 161 -9.87 7.26 -9.91
C GLY A 161 -8.49 7.49 -9.30
N HIS A 162 -7.98 6.44 -8.64
CA HIS A 162 -6.68 6.45 -7.96
C HIS A 162 -5.50 6.59 -8.95
N ARG A 163 -4.49 7.40 -8.61
CA ARG A 163 -3.24 7.60 -9.38
C ARG A 163 -2.01 7.10 -8.63
N HIS A 164 -1.17 6.31 -9.32
CA HIS A 164 0.05 5.74 -8.77
C HIS A 164 1.29 6.17 -9.58
N PHE A 165 2.14 7.03 -9.00
CA PHE A 165 3.31 7.60 -9.66
C PHE A 165 4.55 6.70 -9.47
N VAL A 166 5.22 6.30 -10.55
CA VAL A 166 6.32 5.32 -10.51
C VAL A 166 7.55 5.76 -11.28
N GLY A 167 8.72 5.62 -10.64
CA GLY A 167 9.99 6.13 -11.14
C GLY A 167 10.55 5.43 -12.38
N CYS A 168 10.09 4.21 -12.68
CA CYS A 168 10.53 3.40 -13.81
C CYS A 168 9.51 2.32 -14.15
N GLU A 169 9.73 1.61 -15.25
CA GLU A 169 8.79 0.66 -15.85
C GLU A 169 8.50 -0.57 -14.97
N ARG A 170 9.36 -0.88 -13.97
CA ARG A 170 9.06 -1.86 -12.92
C ARG A 170 7.79 -1.52 -12.13
N ALA A 171 7.44 -0.24 -12.05
CA ALA A 171 6.18 0.26 -11.47
C ALA A 171 5.88 -0.25 -10.05
N CYS A 172 6.90 -0.38 -9.19
CA CYS A 172 6.80 -1.02 -7.88
C CYS A 172 5.70 -0.42 -6.99
N GLY A 173 4.69 -1.23 -6.63
CA GLY A 173 3.56 -0.81 -5.80
C GLY A 173 2.26 -0.50 -6.56
N SER A 174 2.18 -0.80 -7.86
CA SER A 174 0.95 -0.65 -8.67
C SER A 174 -0.28 -1.22 -7.94
N PRO A 175 -1.36 -0.44 -7.77
CA PRO A 175 -2.64 -0.97 -7.30
C PRO A 175 -3.27 -1.87 -8.37
N PRO A 176 -4.19 -2.78 -8.00
CA PRO A 176 -4.92 -3.64 -8.95
C PRO A 176 -5.94 -2.88 -9.81
N ALA A 177 -6.21 -1.61 -9.50
CA ALA A 177 -7.06 -0.71 -10.29
C ALA A 177 -6.60 0.74 -10.09
N GLY A 178 -6.73 1.57 -11.14
CA GLY A 178 -6.30 2.96 -11.15
C GLY A 178 -5.36 3.27 -12.32
N GLU A 179 -4.89 4.51 -12.38
CA GLU A 179 -3.94 5.00 -13.38
C GLU A 179 -2.50 4.89 -12.85
N VAL A 180 -1.64 4.13 -13.54
CA VAL A 180 -0.21 4.07 -13.22
C VAL A 180 0.56 5.03 -14.14
N LEU A 181 1.24 6.00 -13.54
CA LEU A 181 2.00 7.06 -14.23
C LEU A 181 3.50 6.80 -14.11
N VAL A 182 4.11 6.35 -15.20
CA VAL A 182 5.55 6.10 -15.30
C VAL A 182 6.29 7.39 -15.61
N ALA A 183 7.23 7.78 -14.75
CA ALA A 183 8.12 8.91 -14.96
C ALA A 183 8.99 8.70 -16.20
N THR A 184 9.17 9.78 -16.96
CA THR A 184 10.11 9.87 -18.07
C THR A 184 11.00 11.10 -17.85
N GLY A 185 12.12 11.21 -18.59
CA GLY A 185 13.02 12.37 -18.48
C GLY A 185 12.41 13.74 -18.87
N GLY A 186 11.13 13.79 -19.23
CA GLY A 186 10.39 15.02 -19.56
C GLY A 186 8.94 15.04 -19.05
N GLY A 187 8.57 14.20 -18.08
CA GLY A 187 7.21 14.17 -17.52
C GLY A 187 6.75 12.77 -17.13
N TYR A 188 5.49 12.44 -17.45
CA TYR A 188 4.89 11.14 -17.15
C TYR A 188 4.15 10.55 -18.36
N ARG A 189 4.23 9.23 -18.52
CA ARG A 189 3.39 8.46 -19.44
C ARG A 189 2.51 7.49 -18.66
N ARG A 190 1.32 7.16 -19.18
CA ARG A 190 0.56 6.00 -18.67
C ARG A 190 1.38 4.72 -18.88
N LEU A 191 1.38 3.83 -17.89
CA LEU A 191 1.64 2.42 -18.13
C LEU A 191 0.48 1.89 -18.98
N ARG A 192 0.75 1.03 -19.97
CA ARG A 192 -0.33 0.34 -20.69
C ARG A 192 -0.90 -0.75 -19.77
N PRO A 193 -2.22 -0.98 -19.79
CA PRO A 193 -2.80 -2.24 -19.29
C PRO A 193 -2.19 -3.45 -20.02
#